data_AF-A0A136M0L0-F1
#
_entry.id   AF-A0A136M0L0-F1
#
_cell.length_a   1.000
_cell.length_b   1.000
_cell.length_c   1.000
_cell.angle_alpha   90.00
_cell.angle_beta   90.00
_cell.angle_gamma   90.00
#
_symmetry.space_group_name_H-M   'P 1'
#
loop_
_entity.id
_entity.type
_entity.pdbx_description
1 polymer ?
#
loop_
_entity_poly.entity_id
_entity_poly.type
_entity_poly.pdbx_seq_one_letter_code
_entity_poly.pdbx_strand_id
1 'polypeptide(L)'
;MTTPEPWEVPVYLRQMVEEGITHVVLESTSSGLQQNRLFGVGFDAATITNIKTDHLEYHGTWENYADAKFRVATKLRHGGLLVLNSDDDRSAAWLQKKNCSPA
;
A
#
# COMPACT_ATOMS: atom_id res chain seq x y z
N MET A 1 5.86 15.36 4.74
CA MET A 1 4.77 14.58 4.11
C MET A 1 5.40 13.33 3.52
N THR A 2 4.86 12.14 3.78
CA THR A 2 5.57 10.88 3.47
C THR A 2 5.17 10.28 2.12
N THR A 3 3.88 10.27 1.78
CA THR A 3 3.40 9.94 0.43
C THR A 3 3.12 11.24 -0.32
N PRO A 4 3.74 11.49 -1.49
CA PRO A 4 3.54 12.70 -2.31
C PRO A 4 2.07 12.98 -2.65
N GLU A 5 1.74 14.24 -2.97
CA GLU A 5 0.40 14.62 -3.38
C GLU A 5 0.04 13.98 -4.74
N PRO A 6 -1.26 13.78 -5.05
CA PRO A 6 -1.67 13.00 -6.21
C PRO A 6 -1.10 13.50 -7.56
N TRP A 7 -0.86 14.82 -7.69
CA TRP A 7 -0.29 15.41 -8.90
C TRP A 7 1.24 15.33 -8.97
N GLU A 8 1.93 15.13 -7.84
CA GLU A 8 3.39 15.07 -7.78
C GLU A 8 3.91 13.69 -8.19
N VAL A 9 3.20 12.62 -7.77
CA VAL A 9 3.58 11.24 -8.08
C VAL A 9 3.82 11.00 -9.59
N PRO A 10 2.90 11.32 -10.51
CA PRO A 10 3.15 11.10 -11.94
C PRO A 10 4.28 11.97 -12.49
N VAL A 11 4.51 13.17 -11.93
CA VAL A 11 5.63 14.05 -12.33
C VAL A 11 6.96 13.39 -11.96
N TYR A 12 7.11 12.91 -10.72
CA TYR A 12 8.32 12.22 -10.30
C TYR A 12 8.55 10.93 -11.08
N LEU A 13 7.52 10.10 -11.26
CA LEU A 13 7.63 8.86 -12.03
C LEU A 13 8.04 9.14 -13.49
N ARG A 14 7.53 10.23 -14.09
CA ARG A 14 7.93 10.63 -15.44
C ARG A 14 9.40 11.03 -15.51
N GLN A 15 9.87 11.85 -14.57
CA GLN A 15 11.28 12.24 -14.48
C GLN A 15 12.20 11.03 -14.31
N MET A 16 11.82 10.09 -13.43
CA MET A 16 12.56 8.85 -13.21
C MET A 16 12.71 8.04 -14.51
N VAL A 17 11.65 7.93 -15.31
CA VAL A 17 11.70 7.28 -16.63
C VAL A 17 12.66 8.01 -17.58
N GLU A 18 12.62 9.33 -17.62
CA GLU A 18 13.51 10.15 -18.46
C GLU A 18 15.00 10.01 -18.06
N GLU A 19 15.27 9.76 -16.79
CA GLU A 19 16.60 9.48 -16.25
C GLU A 19 17.03 8.00 -16.40
N GLY A 20 16.18 7.15 -16.99
CA GLY A 20 16.49 5.72 -17.18
C GLY A 20 16.36 4.87 -15.91
N ILE A 21 15.68 5.37 -14.88
CA ILE A 21 15.38 4.59 -13.67
C ILE A 21 14.34 3.52 -14.01
N THR A 22 14.66 2.28 -13.66
CA THR A 22 13.86 1.11 -14.01
C THR A 22 12.99 0.60 -12.86
N HIS A 23 13.28 0.99 -11.62
CA HIS A 23 12.61 0.49 -10.42
C HIS A 23 12.41 1.62 -9.41
N VAL A 24 11.24 1.64 -8.76
CA VAL A 24 10.88 2.63 -7.74
C VAL A 24 10.30 1.92 -6.53
N VAL A 25 10.75 2.33 -5.34
CA VAL A 25 10.10 1.98 -4.08
C VAL A 25 9.33 3.20 -3.60
N LEU A 26 8.02 3.07 -3.42
CA LEU A 26 7.15 4.18 -3.05
C LEU A 26 6.46 3.92 -1.71
N GLU A 27 6.79 4.72 -0.71
CA GLU A 27 6.15 4.62 0.60
C GLU A 27 4.68 5.07 0.54
N SER A 28 3.79 4.15 0.88
CA SER A 28 2.34 4.29 0.72
C SER A 28 1.66 4.32 2.09
N THR A 29 1.58 5.51 2.69
CA THR A 29 0.94 5.71 3.99
C THR A 29 -0.55 5.38 3.97
N SER A 30 -1.13 4.99 5.11
CA SER A 30 -2.57 4.71 5.24
C SER A 30 -3.42 5.90 4.81
N SER A 31 -3.03 7.12 5.20
CA SER A 31 -3.73 8.36 4.82
C SER A 31 -3.58 8.67 3.33
N GLY A 32 -2.40 8.43 2.74
CA GLY A 32 -2.19 8.61 1.29
C GLY A 32 -3.01 7.63 0.45
N LEU A 33 -3.09 6.37 0.88
CA LEU A 33 -3.99 5.37 0.30
C LEU A 33 -5.46 5.77 0.48
N GLN A 34 -5.84 6.25 1.68
CA GLN A 34 -7.19 6.69 1.98
C GLN A 34 -7.64 7.82 1.04
N GLN A 35 -6.79 8.82 0.88
CA GLN A 35 -7.00 10.00 0.02
C GLN A 35 -6.79 9.71 -1.47
N ASN A 36 -6.48 8.46 -1.86
CA ASN A 36 -6.25 8.06 -3.23
C ASN A 36 -5.13 8.86 -3.93
N ARG A 37 -4.06 9.23 -3.19
CA ARG A 37 -2.89 9.93 -3.74
C ARG A 37 -2.14 9.12 -4.80
N LEU A 38 -2.26 7.80 -4.73
CA LEU A 38 -1.64 6.85 -5.64
C LEU A 38 -2.63 6.40 -6.72
N PHE A 39 -3.47 7.30 -7.20
CA PHE A 39 -4.34 7.02 -8.33
C PHE A 39 -3.53 6.85 -9.62
N GLY A 40 -3.87 5.86 -10.45
CA GLY A 40 -3.14 5.57 -11.69
C GLY A 40 -1.80 4.83 -11.50
N VAL A 41 -1.32 4.66 -10.26
CA VAL A 41 -0.11 3.87 -9.98
C VAL A 41 -0.49 2.39 -9.85
N GLY A 42 0.08 1.56 -10.72
CA GLY A 42 0.04 0.11 -10.63
C GLY A 42 1.32 -0.43 -10.00
N PHE A 43 1.21 -1.20 -8.92
CA PHE A 43 2.35 -1.81 -8.25
C PHE A 43 2.62 -3.21 -8.79
N ASP A 44 3.89 -3.51 -9.02
CA ASP A 44 4.35 -4.87 -9.33
C ASP A 44 4.39 -5.74 -8.08
N ALA A 45 4.77 -5.13 -6.96
CA ALA A 45 4.75 -5.72 -5.64
C ALA A 45 4.39 -4.68 -4.57
N ALA A 46 3.76 -5.14 -3.50
CA ALA A 46 3.46 -4.35 -2.31
C ALA A 46 3.85 -5.14 -1.07
N THR A 47 4.33 -4.45 -0.04
CA THR A 47 4.66 -5.05 1.25
C THR A 47 3.95 -4.33 2.39
N ILE A 48 3.44 -5.09 3.36
CA ILE A 48 2.97 -4.57 4.64
C ILE A 48 3.87 -5.16 5.72
N THR A 49 4.64 -4.28 6.37
CA THR A 49 5.63 -4.68 7.37
C THR A 49 5.02 -4.96 8.73
N ASN A 50 4.04 -4.17 9.16
CA ASN A 50 3.23 -4.40 10.35
C ASN A 50 1.99 -3.48 10.34
N ILE A 51 0.99 -3.81 11.16
CA ILE A 51 -0.18 -2.98 11.38
C ILE A 51 -0.30 -2.71 12.88
N LYS A 52 0.60 -1.86 13.40
CA LYS A 52 0.55 -1.44 14.81
C LYS A 52 -0.30 -0.21 15.02
N THR A 53 -0.52 0.09 16.30
CA THR A 53 -1.34 1.22 16.70
C THR A 53 -0.75 2.55 16.28
N ASP A 54 -1.40 3.23 15.35
CA ASP A 54 -0.97 4.53 14.86
C ASP A 54 -2.16 5.28 14.22
N HIS A 55 -2.25 6.59 14.45
CA HIS A 55 -3.28 7.48 13.90
C HIS A 55 -4.77 7.07 14.09
N LEU A 56 -5.16 6.46 15.22
CA LEU A 56 -6.56 6.06 15.45
C LEU A 56 -7.55 7.23 15.40
N GLU A 57 -7.10 8.41 15.81
CA GLU A 57 -7.87 9.67 15.77
C GLU A 57 -8.34 10.02 14.35
N TYR A 58 -7.59 9.59 13.33
CA TYR A 58 -7.91 9.84 11.92
C TYR A 58 -8.78 8.74 11.30
N HIS A 59 -8.59 7.48 11.71
CA HIS A 59 -9.27 6.32 11.13
C HIS A 59 -10.55 5.90 11.88
N GLY A 60 -10.74 6.40 13.11
CA GLY A 60 -11.90 6.16 13.96
C GLY A 60 -11.89 4.78 14.60
N THR A 61 -11.79 3.71 13.80
CA THR A 61 -11.72 2.33 14.27
C THR A 61 -10.44 1.63 13.80
N TRP A 62 -10.08 0.56 14.49
CA TRP A 62 -8.96 -0.30 14.13
C TRP A 62 -9.16 -0.97 12.77
N GLU A 63 -10.37 -1.41 12.51
CA GLU A 63 -10.78 -2.07 11.28
C GLU A 63 -10.58 -1.12 10.09
N ASN A 64 -11.01 0.14 10.23
CA ASN A 64 -10.82 1.15 9.20
C ASN A 64 -9.35 1.42 8.92
N TYR A 65 -8.51 1.48 9.96
CA TYR A 65 -7.08 1.68 9.80
C TYR A 65 -6.40 0.51 9.06
N ALA A 66 -6.73 -0.71 9.45
CA ALA A 66 -6.23 -1.91 8.79
C ALA A 66 -6.69 -1.94 7.33
N ASP A 67 -7.98 -1.75 7.08
CA ASP A 67 -8.55 -1.70 5.73
C ASP A 67 -7.89 -0.61 4.88
N ALA A 68 -7.62 0.57 5.43
CA ALA A 68 -6.93 1.66 4.74
C ALA A 68 -5.53 1.26 4.27
N LYS A 69 -4.75 0.50 5.07
CA LYS A 69 -3.46 -0.05 4.64
C LYS A 69 -3.63 -1.14 3.58
N PHE A 70 -4.58 -2.04 3.76
CA PHE A 70 -4.83 -3.13 2.81
C PHE A 70 -5.37 -2.65 1.46
N ARG A 71 -5.81 -1.39 1.33
CA ARG A 71 -6.06 -0.77 0.02
C ARG A 71 -4.86 -0.81 -0.92
N VAL A 72 -3.63 -0.96 -0.42
CA VAL A 72 -2.46 -1.16 -1.28
C VAL A 72 -2.61 -2.42 -2.16
N ALA A 73 -3.27 -3.47 -1.67
CA ALA A 73 -3.51 -4.69 -2.43
C ALA A 73 -4.40 -4.45 -3.67
N THR A 74 -5.30 -3.45 -3.61
CA THR A 74 -6.14 -3.09 -4.76
C THR A 74 -5.38 -2.29 -5.82
N LYS A 75 -4.13 -1.92 -5.56
CA LYS A 75 -3.26 -1.20 -6.49
C LYS A 75 -2.25 -2.13 -7.16
N LEU A 76 -2.22 -3.41 -6.79
CA LEU A 76 -1.40 -4.41 -7.48
C LEU A 76 -1.93 -4.61 -8.90
N ARG A 77 -1.00 -4.68 -9.86
CA ARG A 77 -1.33 -5.12 -11.22
C ARG A 77 -1.79 -6.58 -11.20
N HIS A 78 -2.41 -7.03 -12.30
CA HIS A 78 -2.76 -8.43 -12.45
C HIS A 78 -1.50 -9.32 -12.31
N GLY A 79 -1.54 -10.30 -11.40
CA GLY A 79 -0.38 -11.14 -11.08
C GLY A 79 0.71 -10.46 -10.22
N GLY A 80 0.44 -9.29 -9.65
CA GLY A 80 1.35 -8.62 -8.72
C GLY A 80 1.48 -9.36 -7.38
N LEU A 81 2.61 -9.13 -6.70
CA LEU A 81 2.95 -9.81 -5.45
C LEU A 81 2.54 -8.99 -4.22
N LEU A 82 1.79 -9.60 -3.30
CA LEU A 82 1.58 -9.05 -1.96
C LEU A 82 2.44 -9.80 -0.96
N VAL A 83 3.35 -9.09 -0.29
CA VAL A 83 4.19 -9.63 0.79
C VAL A 83 3.66 -9.10 2.12
N LEU A 84 3.40 -10.01 3.06
CA LEU A 84 2.90 -9.66 4.39
C LEU A 84 3.86 -10.25 5.43
N ASN A 85 4.09 -9.50 6.50
CA ASN A 85 4.84 -9.99 7.64
C ASN A 85 4.02 -11.03 8.42
N SER A 86 4.49 -12.28 8.48
CA SER A 86 3.85 -13.35 9.25
C SER A 86 3.95 -13.16 10.77
N ASP A 87 4.93 -12.38 11.23
CA ASP A 87 5.14 -12.11 12.66
C ASP A 87 4.18 -11.05 13.20
N ASP A 88 3.40 -10.40 12.33
CA ASP A 88 2.35 -9.46 12.69
C ASP A 88 0.99 -10.17 12.61
N ASP A 89 0.41 -10.46 13.78
CA ASP A 89 -0.87 -11.19 13.92
C ASP A 89 -1.98 -10.63 13.02
N ARG A 90 -2.00 -9.31 12.82
CA ARG A 90 -3.02 -8.61 12.03
C ARG A 90 -2.82 -8.82 10.54
N SER A 91 -1.58 -8.75 10.07
CA SER A 91 -1.20 -9.07 8.70
C SER A 91 -1.52 -10.54 8.38
N ALA A 92 -1.22 -11.45 9.32
CA ALA A 92 -1.57 -12.86 9.20
C ALA A 92 -3.09 -13.12 9.20
N ALA A 93 -3.86 -12.45 10.07
CA ALA A 93 -5.31 -12.59 10.13
C ALA A 93 -6.01 -12.11 8.85
N TRP A 94 -5.48 -11.08 8.19
CA TRP A 94 -6.06 -10.59 6.92
C TRP A 94 -5.97 -11.63 5.80
N LEU A 95 -4.88 -12.40 5.72
CA LEU A 95 -4.74 -13.50 4.76
C LEU A 95 -5.86 -14.53 4.93
N GLN A 96 -6.15 -14.90 6.18
CA GLN A 96 -7.19 -15.89 6.51
C GLN A 96 -8.58 -15.39 6.10
N LYS A 97 -8.87 -14.10 6.31
CA LYS A 97 -10.18 -13.48 6.00
C LYS A 97 -10.48 -13.42 4.49
N LYS A 98 -9.45 -13.42 3.63
CA LYS A 98 -9.61 -13.25 2.17
C LYS A 98 -9.86 -14.54 1.39
N ASN A 99 -9.99 -15.71 2.04
CA ASN A 99 -10.15 -17.01 1.36
C ASN A 99 -9.11 -17.24 0.25
N CYS A 100 -7.89 -16.74 0.44
CA CYS A 100 -6.79 -17.19 -0.40
C CYS A 100 -6.46 -18.62 0.02
N SER A 101 -6.92 -19.60 -0.75
CA SER A 101 -6.36 -20.95 -0.67
C SER A 101 -4.84 -20.81 -0.82
N PRO A 102 -4.02 -21.39 0.08
CA PRO A 102 -2.62 -21.55 -0.22
C PRO A 102 -2.52 -22.30 -1.55
N ALA A 103 -1.67 -21.79 -2.44
CA ALA A 103 -1.37 -22.42 -3.71
C ALA A 103 -0.73 -23.80 -3.50
#